data_AF-A0A966V1P1-F1
#
_entry.id   AF-A0A966V1P1-F1
#
_cell.length_a   1.000
_cell.length_b   1.000
_cell.length_c   1.000
_cell.angle_alpha   90.00
_cell.angle_beta   90.00
_cell.angle_gamma   90.00
#
_symmetry.space_group_name_H-M   'P 1'
#
loop_
_entity.id
_entity.type
_entity.pdbx_description
1 polymer ?
#
loop_
_entity_poly.entity_id
_entity_poly.type
_entity_poly.pdbx_seq_one_letter_code
_entity_poly.pdbx_strand_id
1 'polypeptide(L)'
;MTSPASGNDGLASLIASLLVIRASGHLLDGQRRYPQWELANAELESLLRLGVGGVILLGGSAAELSLRCRQLQDWASGPLLLCADVEEGVGQRFEGASWLPPPLSLGQLHARNPDGAVALAHRYG
;
A
#
# COMPACT_ATOMS: atom_id res chain seq x y z
N MET A 1 22.52 -25.16 -9.77
CA MET A 1 21.61 -26.32 -9.70
C MET A 1 20.72 -26.12 -8.49
N THR A 2 19.62 -25.39 -8.67
CA THR A 2 18.57 -25.26 -7.66
C THR A 2 17.68 -26.49 -7.77
N SER A 3 17.58 -27.24 -6.68
CA SER A 3 16.65 -28.38 -6.59
C SER A 3 15.24 -27.87 -6.88
N PRO A 4 14.39 -28.59 -7.65
CA PRO A 4 13.02 -28.18 -7.84
C PRO A 4 12.34 -28.18 -6.47
N ALA A 5 11.83 -27.01 -6.07
CA ALA A 5 11.06 -26.85 -4.85
C ALA A 5 10.04 -27.99 -4.78
N SER A 6 9.99 -28.69 -3.65
CA SER A 6 9.06 -29.80 -3.46
C SER A 6 7.63 -29.27 -3.70
N GLY A 7 6.72 -30.08 -4.25
CA GLY A 7 5.40 -29.59 -4.68
C GLY A 7 4.59 -28.81 -3.63
N ASN A 8 4.94 -28.98 -2.34
CA ASN A 8 4.35 -28.25 -1.23
C ASN A 8 4.91 -26.83 -1.06
N ASP A 9 6.21 -26.62 -1.31
CA ASP A 9 6.86 -25.30 -1.23
C ASP A 9 6.38 -24.38 -2.37
N GLY A 10 6.15 -24.96 -3.55
CA GLY A 10 5.57 -24.24 -4.68
C GLY A 10 4.13 -23.78 -4.42
N LEU A 11 3.30 -24.63 -3.82
CA LEU A 11 1.94 -24.26 -3.44
C LEU A 11 1.93 -23.17 -2.36
N ALA A 12 2.78 -23.28 -1.34
CA ALA A 12 2.87 -22.27 -0.28
C ALA A 12 3.26 -20.89 -0.84
N SER A 13 4.21 -20.84 -1.78
CA SER A 13 4.60 -19.60 -2.46
C SER A 13 3.46 -19.01 -3.29
N LEU A 14 2.71 -19.86 -4.01
CA LEU A 14 1.52 -19.41 -4.75
C LEU A 14 0.46 -18.83 -3.81
N ILE A 15 0.20 -19.48 -2.67
CA ILE A 15 -0.74 -18.97 -1.67
C ILE A 15 -0.26 -17.63 -1.12
N ALA A 16 1.03 -17.51 -0.76
CA ALA A 16 1.60 -16.27 -0.24
C ALA A 16 1.42 -15.11 -1.24
N SER A 17 1.61 -15.37 -2.53
CA SER A 17 1.47 -14.35 -3.59
C SER A 17 0.05 -13.78 -3.72
N LEU A 18 -0.96 -14.46 -3.17
CA LEU A 18 -2.36 -14.00 -3.17
C LEU A 18 -2.68 -13.10 -1.97
N LEU A 19 -1.77 -12.97 -1.00
CA LEU A 19 -2.01 -12.24 0.23
C LEU A 19 -1.54 -10.78 0.11
N VAL A 20 -2.36 -9.87 0.64
CA VAL A 20 -1.98 -8.48 0.92
C VAL A 20 -2.12 -8.27 2.42
N ILE A 21 -1.02 -7.90 3.08
CA ILE A 21 -0.97 -7.76 4.54
C ILE A 21 -0.92 -6.29 4.96
N ARG A 22 -1.43 -6.00 6.14
CA ARG A 22 -1.46 -4.64 6.70
C ARG A 22 -0.16 -4.30 7.41
N ALA A 23 0.40 -3.14 7.11
CA ALA A 23 1.55 -2.60 7.84
C ALA A 23 1.42 -1.08 8.06
N SER A 24 2.19 -0.57 9.02
CA SER A 24 2.35 0.88 9.18
C SER A 24 3.22 1.45 8.06
N GLY A 25 2.88 2.67 7.62
CA GLY A 25 3.74 3.46 6.74
C GLY A 25 4.94 4.09 7.47
N HIS A 26 4.98 4.02 8.81
CA HIS A 26 6.15 4.41 9.59
C HIS A 26 7.26 3.36 9.52
N LEU A 27 8.51 3.80 9.69
CA LEU A 27 9.68 2.91 9.63
C LEU A 27 9.87 2.06 10.89
N LEU A 28 9.53 2.60 12.06
CA LEU A 28 9.84 1.96 13.35
C LEU A 28 8.61 1.33 14.00
N ASP A 29 8.79 0.17 14.62
CA ASP A 29 7.71 -0.57 15.29
C ASP A 29 7.03 0.23 16.40
N GLY A 30 7.77 1.12 17.07
CA GLY A 30 7.25 1.99 18.12
C GLY A 30 6.34 3.13 17.61
N GLN A 31 6.31 3.37 16.30
CA GLN A 31 5.43 4.37 15.67
C GLN A 31 4.14 3.75 15.11
N ARG A 32 3.97 2.42 15.20
CA ARG A 32 2.73 1.75 14.79
C ARG A 32 1.56 2.28 15.59
N ARG A 33 0.53 2.73 14.89
CA ARG A 33 -0.69 3.27 15.51
C ARG A 33 -1.66 2.17 15.89
N TYR A 34 -1.61 1.04 15.18
CA TYR A 34 -2.49 -0.09 15.40
C TYR A 34 -1.70 -1.40 15.51
N PRO A 35 -0.89 -1.61 16.57
CA PRO A 35 -0.02 -2.78 16.69
C PRO A 35 -0.74 -4.14 16.62
N GLN A 36 -2.03 -4.19 16.92
CA GLN A 36 -2.85 -5.40 16.79
C GLN A 36 -3.23 -5.73 15.34
N TRP A 37 -3.12 -4.76 14.42
CA TRP A 37 -3.46 -4.89 13.00
C TRP A 37 -2.27 -4.65 12.07
N GLU A 38 -1.19 -4.07 12.57
CA GLU A 38 0.02 -3.73 11.83
C GLU A 38 1.16 -4.62 12.32
N LEU A 39 1.71 -5.47 11.45
CA LEU A 39 2.82 -6.36 11.81
C LEU A 39 4.06 -5.58 12.24
N ALA A 40 4.85 -6.15 13.17
CA ALA A 40 6.17 -5.65 13.47
C ALA A 40 7.13 -5.94 12.31
N ASN A 41 8.22 -5.18 12.19
CA ASN A 41 9.16 -5.28 11.07
C ASN A 41 9.75 -6.69 10.90
N ALA A 42 10.08 -7.38 11.99
CA ALA A 42 10.63 -8.73 11.91
C ALA A 42 9.64 -9.75 11.31
N GLU A 43 8.37 -9.67 11.70
CA GLU A 43 7.30 -10.54 11.17
C GLU A 43 6.99 -10.19 9.72
N LEU A 44 6.89 -8.89 9.42
CA LEU A 44 6.66 -8.38 8.08
C LEU A 44 7.77 -8.81 7.10
N GLU A 45 9.03 -8.64 7.48
CA GLU A 45 10.19 -9.07 6.68
C GLU A 45 10.14 -10.58 6.41
N SER A 46 9.85 -11.39 7.44
CA SER A 46 9.72 -12.85 7.29
C SER A 46 8.67 -13.23 6.24
N LEU A 47 7.47 -12.63 6.31
CA LEU A 47 6.40 -12.89 5.34
C LEU A 47 6.74 -12.41 3.93
N LEU A 48 7.40 -11.27 3.79
CA LEU A 48 7.83 -10.75 2.49
C LEU A 48 8.89 -11.65 1.85
N ARG A 49 9.81 -12.21 2.64
CA ARG A 49 10.78 -13.21 2.16
C ARG A 49 10.12 -14.52 1.72
N LEU A 50 9.01 -14.90 2.35
CA LEU A 50 8.19 -16.05 1.93
C LEU A 50 7.40 -15.79 0.62
N GLY A 51 7.34 -14.55 0.15
CA GLY A 51 6.70 -14.19 -1.12
C GLY A 51 5.26 -13.70 -0.99
N VAL A 52 4.92 -13.03 0.11
CA VAL A 52 3.64 -12.29 0.18
C VAL A 52 3.52 -11.30 -0.98
N GLY A 53 2.35 -11.29 -1.62
CA GLY A 53 2.11 -10.54 -2.86
C GLY A 53 1.98 -9.03 -2.70
N GLY A 54 1.57 -8.54 -1.53
CA GLY A 54 1.42 -7.11 -1.31
C GLY A 54 1.35 -6.64 0.14
N VAL A 55 1.44 -5.33 0.31
CA VAL A 55 1.31 -4.64 1.58
C VAL A 55 0.39 -3.42 1.42
N ILE A 56 -0.59 -3.28 2.32
CA ILE A 56 -1.41 -2.07 2.43
C ILE A 56 -0.92 -1.22 3.61
N LEU A 57 -0.68 0.06 3.37
CA LEU A 57 -0.03 1.00 4.29
C LEU A 57 -0.99 2.05 4.84
N LEU A 58 -0.79 2.42 6.10
CA LEU A 58 -1.41 3.59 6.74
C LEU A 58 -0.42 4.31 7.65
N GLY A 59 -0.49 5.65 7.64
CA GLY A 59 0.31 6.52 8.51
C GLY A 59 1.69 6.84 7.93
N GLY A 60 2.37 7.82 8.53
CA GLY A 60 3.61 8.37 8.02
C GLY A 60 3.42 9.61 7.14
N SER A 61 4.52 10.30 6.90
CA SER A 61 4.59 11.37 5.89
C SER A 61 4.85 10.78 4.50
N ALA A 62 4.64 11.56 3.45
CA ALA A 62 4.97 11.16 2.08
C ALA A 62 6.47 10.86 1.90
N ALA A 63 7.34 11.60 2.60
CA ALA A 63 8.78 11.35 2.59
C ALA A 63 9.14 10.03 3.29
N GLU A 64 8.53 9.77 4.45
CA GLU A 64 8.70 8.51 5.18
C GLU A 64 8.16 7.33 4.38
N LEU A 65 6.99 7.48 3.74
CA LEU A 65 6.40 6.48 2.87
C LEU A 65 7.35 6.08 1.73
N SER A 66 8.03 7.04 1.11
CA SER A 66 9.02 6.75 0.06
C SER A 66 10.15 5.85 0.57
N LEU A 67 10.64 6.08 1.80
CA LEU A 67 11.65 5.23 2.44
C LEU A 67 11.05 3.86 2.80
N ARG A 68 9.84 3.84 3.34
CA ARG A 68 9.14 2.62 3.73
C ARG A 68 8.89 1.69 2.54
N CYS A 69 8.38 2.23 1.43
CA CYS A 69 8.15 1.45 0.21
C CYS A 69 9.44 0.80 -0.31
N ARG A 70 10.57 1.52 -0.29
CA ARG A 70 11.88 0.96 -0.67
C ARG A 70 12.30 -0.17 0.27
N GLN A 71 12.23 0.05 1.58
CA GLN A 71 12.56 -0.97 2.57
C GLN A 71 11.74 -2.25 2.39
N LEU A 72 10.42 -2.13 2.17
CA LEU A 72 9.55 -3.30 1.97
C LEU A 72 9.89 -4.04 0.67
N GLN A 73 10.17 -3.29 -0.39
CA GLN A 73 10.56 -3.87 -1.67
C GLN A 73 11.93 -4.56 -1.60
N ASP A 74 12.86 -4.06 -0.78
CA ASP A 74 14.18 -4.66 -0.54
C ASP A 74 14.08 -5.98 0.27
N TRP A 75 13.06 -6.11 1.11
CA TRP A 75 12.79 -7.35 1.86
C TRP A 75 12.06 -8.42 1.03
N ALA A 76 11.26 -7.99 0.06
CA ALA A 76 10.45 -8.88 -0.75
C ALA A 76 11.30 -9.78 -1.67
N SER A 77 10.86 -11.02 -1.86
CA SER A 77 11.50 -11.95 -2.80
C SER A 77 11.18 -11.67 -4.28
N GLY A 78 10.28 -10.72 -4.55
CA GLY A 78 9.88 -10.30 -5.89
C GLY A 78 9.14 -8.95 -5.89
N PRO A 79 8.57 -8.52 -7.04
CA PRO A 79 7.77 -7.29 -7.12
C PRO A 79 6.60 -7.32 -6.14
N LEU A 80 6.47 -6.25 -5.34
CA LEU A 80 5.46 -6.15 -4.30
C LEU A 80 4.34 -5.20 -4.71
N LEU A 81 3.09 -5.61 -4.53
CA LEU A 81 1.94 -4.71 -4.65
C LEU A 81 1.89 -3.79 -3.41
N LEU A 82 2.14 -2.50 -3.61
CA LEU A 82 2.09 -1.49 -2.55
C LEU A 82 0.77 -0.71 -2.64
N CYS A 83 -0.05 -0.83 -1.60
CA CYS A 83 -1.42 -0.29 -1.57
C CYS A 83 -1.59 0.78 -0.48
N ALA A 84 -2.52 1.70 -0.71
CA ALA A 84 -3.07 2.59 0.30
C ALA A 84 -4.44 3.11 -0.16
N ASP A 85 -5.33 3.41 0.79
CA ASP A 85 -6.65 3.97 0.51
C ASP A 85 -6.55 5.50 0.32
N VAL A 86 -6.08 5.93 -0.85
CA VAL A 86 -5.82 7.36 -1.21
C VAL A 86 -6.96 7.96 -2.05
N GLU A 87 -8.18 7.71 -1.60
CA GLU A 87 -9.44 8.11 -2.25
C GLU A 87 -9.60 9.63 -2.38
N GLU A 88 -8.94 10.41 -1.53
CA GLU A 88 -8.94 11.87 -1.54
C GLU A 88 -7.54 12.44 -1.82
N GLY A 89 -6.80 11.75 -2.68
CA GLY A 89 -5.40 12.04 -2.96
C GLY A 89 -4.46 11.46 -1.91
N VAL A 90 -3.17 11.41 -2.24
CA VAL A 90 -2.14 10.78 -1.39
C VAL A 90 -2.04 11.48 -0.02
N GLY A 91 -2.29 12.80 0.01
CA GLY A 91 -2.33 13.61 1.22
C GLY A 91 -3.34 13.14 2.25
N GLN A 92 -4.41 12.43 1.82
CA GLN A 92 -5.43 11.86 2.70
C GLN A 92 -4.84 10.91 3.74
N ARG A 93 -3.79 10.18 3.36
CA ARG A 93 -3.16 9.16 4.20
C ARG A 93 -1.75 9.53 4.63
N PHE A 94 -1.05 10.35 3.84
CA PHE A 94 0.37 10.63 4.02
C PHE A 94 0.65 12.12 3.99
N GLU A 95 1.05 12.65 5.14
CA GLU A 95 1.29 14.07 5.33
C GLU A 95 2.35 14.63 4.36
N GLY A 96 2.12 15.83 3.83
CA GLY A 96 3.02 16.48 2.88
C GLY A 96 2.78 16.12 1.41
N ALA A 97 1.85 15.22 1.10
CA ALA A 97 1.37 14.98 -0.26
C ALA A 97 0.12 15.82 -0.60
N SER A 98 -0.32 15.75 -1.86
CA SER A 98 -1.49 16.51 -2.33
C SER A 98 -2.79 15.93 -1.80
N TRP A 99 -3.64 16.80 -1.24
CA TRP A 99 -5.02 16.48 -0.83
C TRP A 99 -6.00 16.91 -1.93
N LEU A 100 -6.98 16.08 -2.23
CA LEU A 100 -8.04 16.34 -3.18
C LEU A 100 -9.40 16.47 -2.46
N PRO A 101 -10.35 17.26 -2.99
CA PRO A 101 -11.70 17.32 -2.41
C PRO A 101 -12.37 15.93 -2.45
N PRO A 102 -13.31 15.59 -1.56
CA PRO A 102 -13.96 14.28 -1.57
C PRO A 102 -14.66 14.01 -2.91
N PRO A 103 -14.71 12.76 -3.41
CA PRO A 103 -15.33 12.44 -4.70
C PRO A 103 -16.77 12.95 -4.87
N LEU A 104 -17.52 13.05 -3.77
CA LEU A 104 -18.87 13.62 -3.77
C LEU A 104 -18.92 15.08 -4.27
N SER A 105 -17.85 15.86 -4.07
CA SER A 105 -17.76 17.24 -4.59
C SER A 105 -17.75 17.28 -6.12
N LEU A 106 -17.15 16.28 -6.78
CA LEU A 106 -17.24 16.15 -8.24
C LEU A 106 -18.66 15.79 -8.69
N GLY A 107 -19.35 14.92 -7.94
CA GLY A 107 -20.76 14.60 -8.19
C GLY A 107 -21.68 15.81 -8.09
N GLN A 108 -21.45 16.69 -7.11
CA GLN A 108 -22.19 17.95 -6.99
C GLN A 108 -21.91 18.92 -8.15
N LEU A 109 -20.64 19.01 -8.58
CA LEU A 109 -20.26 19.84 -9.73
C LEU A 109 -20.90 19.31 -11.02
N HIS A 110 -20.94 17.99 -11.19
CA HIS A 110 -21.51 17.34 -12.38
C HIS A 110 -22.97 17.77 -12.63
N ALA A 111 -23.76 17.99 -11.59
CA ALA A 111 -25.15 18.48 -11.72
C ALA A 111 -25.27 19.87 -12.37
N ARG A 112 -24.19 20.68 -12.36
CA ARG A 112 -24.17 22.06 -12.87
C ARG A 112 -23.24 22.23 -14.07
N ASN A 113 -22.17 21.44 -14.14
CA ASN A 113 -21.14 21.46 -15.17
C ASN A 113 -20.61 20.03 -15.41
N PRO A 114 -21.31 19.20 -16.20
CA PRO A 114 -20.93 17.81 -16.44
C PRO A 114 -19.52 17.66 -17.03
N ASP A 115 -19.23 18.39 -18.11
CA ASP A 115 -17.95 18.28 -18.82
C ASP A 115 -16.77 18.69 -17.93
N GLY A 116 -16.94 19.77 -17.16
CA GLY A 116 -15.94 20.22 -16.19
C GLY A 116 -15.72 19.21 -15.07
N ALA A 117 -16.78 18.57 -14.57
CA ALA A 117 -16.67 17.56 -13.53
C ALA A 117 -15.95 16.30 -14.03
N VAL A 118 -16.24 15.83 -15.24
CA VAL A 118 -15.54 14.69 -15.86
C VAL A 118 -14.07 15.02 -16.12
N ALA A 119 -13.78 16.22 -16.64
CA ALA A 119 -12.41 16.66 -16.87
C ALA A 119 -11.60 16.74 -15.55
N LEU A 120 -12.22 17.20 -14.46
CA LEU A 120 -11.57 17.21 -13.15
C LEU A 120 -11.45 15.81 -12.55
N ALA A 121 -12.43 14.92 -12.74
CA ALA A 121 -12.34 13.52 -12.31
C ALA A 121 -11.19 12.77 -13.00
N HIS A 122 -10.93 13.04 -14.30
CA HIS A 122 -9.76 12.49 -14.99
C HIS A 122 -8.43 13.01 -14.46
N ARG A 123 -8.38 14.21 -13.90
CA ARG A 123 -7.18 14.76 -13.24
C ARG A 123 -7.05 14.32 -11.78
N TYR A 124 -8.11 13.71 -11.24
CA TYR A 124 -8.21 13.27 -9.86
C TYR A 124 -7.47 11.95 -9.65
N GLY A 125 -7.59 11.03 -10.62
CA GLY A 125 -6.80 9.80 -10.71
C GLY A 125 -5.54 10.00 -11.54
#